data_AF-A0A8T6DNA3-F1
#
_entry.id   AF-A0A8T6DNA3-F1
#
_cell.length_a   1.000
_cell.length_b   1.000
_cell.length_c   1.000
_cell.angle_alpha   90.00
_cell.angle_beta   90.00
_cell.angle_gamma   90.00
#
_symmetry.space_group_name_H-M   'P 1'
#
loop_
_entity.id
_entity.type
_entity.pdbx_description
1 polymer ?
#
loop_
_entity_poly.entity_id
_entity_poly.type
_entity_poly.pdbx_seq_one_letter_code
_entity_poly.pdbx_strand_id
1 'polypeptide(L)'
;MDTLSAQTTLMPHIITSARIKGMMSIMIDRSDLDSGINRLFAAVCFRQRELPLLSRVSRPEELNPSQNRLEEIFIRRPVTHLPTTVRPLILADRGFGRESLLLFMQRLPTLTRCLVDYVGRLKCDVIVRTDDFRGRLRGHPLRKNRTATTSLVLFRGAQHAQT
;
A
#
# COMPACT_ATOMS: atom_id res chain seq x y z
N MET A 1 15.33 -21.01 0.20
CA MET A 1 13.94 -20.55 -0.01
C MET A 1 13.87 -19.10 0.45
N ASP A 2 13.50 -18.16 -0.43
CA ASP A 2 13.31 -16.74 -0.03
C ASP A 2 12.31 -16.67 1.12
N THR A 3 12.66 -16.01 2.23
CA THR A 3 11.85 -15.90 3.46
C THR A 3 10.47 -15.35 3.15
N LEU A 4 10.37 -14.48 2.14
CA LEU A 4 9.11 -13.92 1.71
C LEU A 4 8.23 -14.97 1.03
N SER A 5 8.81 -15.97 0.36
CA SER A 5 8.06 -17.01 -0.36
C SER A 5 7.44 -18.01 0.62
N ALA A 6 8.17 -18.41 1.65
CA ALA A 6 7.63 -19.27 2.71
C ALA A 6 6.42 -18.63 3.41
N GLN A 7 6.52 -17.34 3.78
CA GLN A 7 5.42 -16.59 4.37
C GLN A 7 4.20 -16.49 3.44
N THR A 8 4.46 -16.26 2.14
CA THR A 8 3.41 -16.15 1.13
C THR A 8 2.63 -17.46 0.97
N THR A 9 3.30 -18.61 1.03
CA THR A 9 2.66 -19.94 0.94
C THR A 9 1.75 -20.22 2.13
N LEU A 10 2.12 -19.80 3.34
CA LEU A 10 1.34 -20.05 4.56
C LEU A 10 0.12 -19.14 4.70
N MET A 11 0.17 -17.95 4.12
CA MET A 11 -0.86 -16.93 4.28
C MET A 11 -2.29 -17.42 3.92
N PRO A 12 -2.57 -18.07 2.77
CA PRO A 12 -3.93 -18.54 2.49
C PRO A 12 -4.44 -19.54 3.54
N HIS A 13 -3.57 -20.39 4.10
CA HIS A 13 -3.93 -21.32 5.17
C HIS A 13 -4.26 -20.58 6.47
N ILE A 14 -3.46 -19.58 6.84
CA ILE A 14 -3.69 -18.73 8.02
C ILE A 14 -5.04 -18.01 7.91
N ILE A 15 -5.30 -17.36 6.77
CA ILE A 15 -6.52 -16.59 6.52
C ILE A 15 -7.77 -17.48 6.50
N THR A 16 -7.68 -18.64 5.85
CA THR A 16 -8.78 -19.61 5.79
C THR A 16 -9.07 -20.20 7.16
N SER A 17 -8.03 -20.56 7.93
CA SER A 17 -8.17 -21.11 9.28
C SER A 17 -8.74 -20.08 10.27
N ALA A 18 -8.35 -18.81 10.11
CA ALA A 18 -8.93 -17.68 10.83
C ALA A 18 -10.38 -17.37 10.42
N ARG A 19 -10.90 -18.03 9.38
CA ARG A 19 -12.24 -17.83 8.80
C ARG A 19 -12.53 -16.38 8.41
N ILE A 20 -11.50 -15.66 7.97
CA ILE A 20 -11.64 -14.27 7.52
C ILE A 20 -12.29 -14.26 6.13
N LYS A 21 -13.33 -13.43 5.96
CA LYS A 21 -14.09 -13.27 4.71
C LYS A 21 -14.49 -11.80 4.54
N GLY A 22 -14.79 -11.40 3.30
CA GLY A 22 -15.19 -10.03 2.99
C GLY A 22 -14.02 -9.06 3.05
N MET A 23 -14.29 -7.82 3.43
CA MET A 23 -13.26 -6.77 3.46
C MET A 23 -12.23 -7.03 4.56
N MET A 24 -10.94 -7.00 4.21
CA MET A 24 -9.84 -7.25 5.15
C MET A 24 -8.80 -6.16 5.03
N SER A 25 -8.65 -5.36 6.09
CA SER A 25 -7.64 -4.31 6.16
C SER A 25 -6.24 -4.91 6.30
N ILE A 26 -5.36 -4.61 5.34
CA ILE A 26 -3.94 -4.96 5.37
C ILE A 26 -3.16 -3.67 5.61
N MET A 27 -2.60 -3.54 6.81
CA MET A 27 -1.69 -2.45 7.14
C MET A 27 -0.32 -2.74 6.57
N ILE A 28 0.28 -1.76 5.91
CA ILE A 28 1.62 -1.83 5.36
C ILE A 28 2.44 -0.69 5.95
N ASP A 29 3.61 -1.05 6.49
CA ASP A 29 4.50 -0.09 7.09
C ASP A 29 5.97 -0.35 6.75
N ARG A 30 6.77 0.70 6.85
CA ARG A 30 8.22 0.66 6.78
C ARG A 30 8.78 1.16 8.10
N SER A 31 9.72 0.40 8.66
CA SER A 31 10.53 0.86 9.79
C SER A 31 12.00 0.81 9.42
N ASP A 32 12.72 1.88 9.75
CA ASP A 32 14.17 1.88 9.77
C ASP A 32 14.65 1.25 11.08
N LEU A 33 15.45 0.20 10.98
CA LEU A 33 16.18 -0.43 12.06
C LEU A 33 17.61 0.14 12.10
N ASP A 34 18.39 -0.29 13.09
CA ASP A 34 19.78 0.15 13.23
C ASP A 34 20.61 -0.09 11.95
N SER A 35 21.61 0.77 11.74
CA SER A 35 22.58 0.68 10.64
C SER A 35 21.97 0.73 9.23
N GLY A 36 20.83 1.42 9.07
CA GLY A 36 20.17 1.61 7.76
C GLY A 36 19.43 0.39 7.24
N ILE A 37 19.27 -0.64 8.07
CA ILE A 37 18.44 -1.81 7.76
C ILE A 37 16.99 -1.36 7.69
N ASN A 38 16.32 -1.70 6.60
CA ASN A 38 14.92 -1.37 6.39
C ASN A 38 14.05 -2.61 6.56
N ARG A 39 12.95 -2.49 7.30
CA ARG A 39 11.92 -3.52 7.38
C ARG A 39 10.65 -3.05 6.70
N LEU A 40 10.19 -3.80 5.71
CA LEU A 40 8.82 -3.75 5.21
C LEU A 40 7.98 -4.79 5.91
N PHE A 41 6.78 -4.41 6.33
CA PHE A 41 5.89 -5.28 7.07
C PHE A 41 4.45 -5.11 6.61
N ALA A 42 3.71 -6.22 6.58
CA ALA A 42 2.28 -6.26 6.30
C ALA A 42 1.56 -7.14 7.33
N ALA A 43 0.46 -6.64 7.87
CA ALA A 43 -0.39 -7.38 8.80
C ALA A 43 -1.87 -7.08 8.62
N VAL A 44 -2.70 -7.95 9.16
CA VAL A 44 -4.14 -7.75 9.25
C VAL A 44 -4.56 -7.59 10.69
N CYS A 45 -5.49 -6.69 10.94
CA CYS A 45 -6.18 -6.64 12.22
C CYS A 45 -7.22 -7.76 12.27
N PHE A 46 -6.99 -8.75 13.14
CA PHE A 46 -7.91 -9.86 13.37
C PHE A 46 -8.18 -9.99 14.86
N ARG A 47 -9.45 -9.87 15.26
CA ARG A 47 -9.89 -9.98 16.68
C ARG A 47 -9.05 -9.11 17.63
N GLN A 48 -8.88 -7.83 17.29
CA GLN A 48 -8.08 -6.84 18.05
C GLN A 48 -6.59 -7.20 18.20
N ARG A 49 -6.10 -8.18 17.44
CA ARG A 49 -4.70 -8.54 17.37
C ARG A 49 -4.17 -8.25 15.97
N GLU A 50 -2.90 -7.92 15.93
CA GLU A 50 -2.16 -7.87 14.69
C GLU A 50 -1.75 -9.28 14.30
N LEU A 51 -2.14 -9.71 13.12
CA LEU A 51 -1.72 -10.98 12.54
C LEU A 51 -0.73 -10.68 11.40
N PRO A 52 0.58 -10.90 11.62
CA PRO A 52 1.59 -10.75 10.59
C PRO A 52 1.25 -11.58 9.35
N LEU A 53 1.28 -10.96 8.17
CA LEU A 53 1.18 -11.66 6.89
C LEU A 53 2.55 -11.82 6.25
N LEU A 54 3.30 -10.72 6.14
CA LEU A 54 4.58 -10.69 5.47
C LEU A 54 5.54 -9.72 6.18
N SER A 55 6.80 -10.08 6.23
CA SER A 55 7.90 -9.24 6.66
C SER A 55 9.08 -9.46 5.73
N ARG A 56 9.70 -8.36 5.30
CA ARG A 56 10.95 -8.36 4.55
C ARG A 56 11.91 -7.41 5.22
N VAL A 57 13.08 -7.91 5.55
CA VAL A 57 14.22 -7.10 6.00
C VAL A 57 15.16 -6.94 4.81
N SER A 58 15.58 -5.72 4.55
CA SER A 58 16.52 -5.39 3.48
C SER A 58 17.63 -4.51 4.03
N ARG A 59 18.86 -4.81 3.64
CA ARG A 59 20.04 -4.03 4.02
C ARG A 59 20.25 -2.86 3.05
N PRO A 60 21.00 -1.81 3.42
CA PRO A 60 21.25 -0.65 2.56
C PRO A 60 21.67 -1.01 1.12
N GLU A 61 22.55 -2.01 0.98
CA GLU A 61 23.05 -2.51 -0.30
C GLU A 61 21.97 -3.11 -1.22
N GLU A 62 20.82 -3.51 -0.67
CA GLU A 62 19.71 -4.10 -1.44
C GLU A 62 18.72 -3.03 -1.95
N LEU A 63 18.73 -1.83 -1.36
CA LEU A 63 17.67 -0.84 -1.53
C LEU A 63 17.84 0.04 -2.78
N ASN A 64 19.04 0.12 -3.35
CA ASN A 64 19.33 1.04 -4.46
C ASN A 64 19.74 0.25 -5.72
N PRO A 65 19.07 0.40 -6.89
CA PRO A 65 17.92 1.27 -7.25
C PRO A 65 16.54 0.60 -7.07
N SER A 66 16.45 -0.46 -6.27
CA SER A 66 15.33 -1.41 -6.34
C SER A 66 14.14 -1.12 -5.41
N GLN A 67 14.22 -0.13 -4.51
CA GLN A 67 13.21 0.13 -3.46
C GLN A 67 11.76 0.21 -3.98
N ASN A 68 11.53 0.92 -5.09
CA ASN A 68 10.19 1.04 -5.68
C ASN A 68 9.62 -0.33 -6.09
N ARG A 69 10.46 -1.14 -6.73
CA ARG A 69 10.12 -2.49 -7.17
C ARG A 69 9.95 -3.43 -5.98
N LEU A 70 10.74 -3.25 -4.92
CA LEU A 70 10.61 -4.02 -3.68
C LEU A 70 9.26 -3.77 -3.00
N GLU A 71 8.84 -2.51 -2.87
CA GLU A 71 7.52 -2.15 -2.34
C GLU A 71 6.39 -2.76 -3.19
N GLU A 72 6.47 -2.62 -4.52
CA GLU A 72 5.45 -3.17 -5.42
C GLU A 72 5.34 -4.70 -5.31
N ILE A 73 6.48 -5.42 -5.31
CA ILE A 73 6.51 -6.87 -5.12
C ILE A 73 5.94 -7.23 -3.73
N PHE A 74 6.33 -6.49 -2.70
CA PHE A 74 5.89 -6.72 -1.33
C PHE A 74 4.38 -6.56 -1.19
N ILE A 75 3.80 -5.51 -1.78
CA ILE A 75 2.35 -5.24 -1.77
C ILE A 75 1.57 -6.22 -2.66
N ARG A 76 2.12 -6.61 -3.81
CA ARG A 76 1.46 -7.55 -4.74
C ARG A 76 1.34 -8.95 -4.16
N ARG A 77 2.37 -9.44 -3.47
CA ARG A 77 2.42 -10.82 -2.97
C ARG A 77 1.22 -11.23 -2.11
N PRO A 78 0.84 -10.50 -1.04
CA PRO A 78 -0.29 -10.90 -0.21
C PRO A 78 -1.57 -10.88 -1.05
N VAL A 79 -1.81 -9.81 -1.79
CA VAL A 79 -3.01 -9.67 -2.61
C VAL A 79 -3.17 -10.80 -3.64
N THR A 80 -2.07 -11.28 -4.22
CA THR A 80 -2.10 -12.36 -5.24
C THR A 80 -2.40 -13.75 -4.64
N HIS A 81 -2.09 -13.98 -3.37
CA HIS A 81 -2.20 -15.29 -2.73
C HIS A 81 -3.33 -15.38 -1.71
N LEU A 82 -4.07 -14.28 -1.50
CA LEU A 82 -5.23 -14.30 -0.62
C LEU A 82 -6.37 -15.12 -1.25
N PRO A 83 -7.17 -15.82 -0.41
CA PRO A 83 -8.39 -16.46 -0.89
C PRO A 83 -9.32 -15.45 -1.58
N THR A 84 -10.02 -15.88 -2.63
CA THR A 84 -11.00 -15.03 -3.35
C THR A 84 -12.21 -14.64 -2.51
N THR A 85 -12.40 -15.29 -1.35
CA THR A 85 -13.41 -14.93 -0.35
C THR A 85 -13.08 -13.64 0.41
N VAL A 86 -11.89 -13.07 0.19
CA VAL A 86 -11.40 -11.85 0.83
C VAL A 86 -11.25 -10.74 -0.21
N ARG A 87 -11.66 -9.53 0.18
CA ARG A 87 -11.45 -8.27 -0.54
C ARG A 87 -10.43 -7.43 0.24
N PRO A 88 -9.16 -7.37 -0.18
CA PRO A 88 -8.14 -6.62 0.54
C PRO A 88 -8.40 -5.12 0.49
N LEU A 89 -8.22 -4.46 1.64
CA LEU A 89 -8.13 -3.01 1.78
C LEU A 89 -6.73 -2.66 2.26
N ILE A 90 -5.87 -2.17 1.35
CA ILE A 90 -4.49 -1.80 1.70
C ILE A 90 -4.50 -0.45 2.43
N LEU A 91 -3.92 -0.41 3.62
CA LEU A 91 -3.72 0.81 4.40
C LEU A 91 -2.23 1.17 4.39
N ALA A 92 -1.90 2.34 3.84
CA ALA A 92 -0.52 2.79 3.72
C ALA A 92 -0.35 4.25 4.20
N ASP A 93 0.68 4.51 5.02
CA ASP A 93 0.98 5.86 5.52
C ASP A 93 1.72 6.72 4.47
N ARG A 94 2.04 7.97 4.82
CA ARG A 94 2.69 8.99 3.97
C ARG A 94 3.98 8.54 3.31
N GLY A 95 4.72 7.61 3.90
CA GLY A 95 5.93 7.03 3.30
C GLY A 95 5.68 6.30 1.98
N PHE A 96 4.42 5.89 1.73
CA PHE A 96 3.97 5.21 0.52
C PHE A 96 3.18 6.12 -0.43
N GLY A 97 3.13 7.44 -0.15
CA GLY A 97 2.37 8.41 -0.92
C GLY A 97 2.96 8.81 -2.28
N ARG A 98 3.91 8.03 -2.83
CA ARG A 98 4.56 8.33 -4.13
C ARG A 98 3.62 8.03 -5.30
N GLU A 99 3.60 8.90 -6.30
CA GLU A 99 2.72 8.80 -7.49
C GLU A 99 2.79 7.42 -8.14
N SER A 100 4.00 6.91 -8.41
CA SER A 100 4.20 5.61 -9.05
C SER A 100 3.59 4.45 -8.26
N LEU A 101 3.63 4.51 -6.91
CA LEU A 101 3.05 3.45 -6.09
C LEU A 101 1.53 3.52 -6.07
N LEU A 102 0.97 4.72 -6.05
CA LEU A 102 -0.48 4.94 -6.12
C LEU A 102 -1.05 4.47 -7.46
N LEU A 103 -0.35 4.77 -8.57
CA LEU A 103 -0.69 4.22 -9.90
C LEU A 103 -0.59 2.69 -9.92
N PHE A 104 0.41 2.11 -9.26
CA PHE A 104 0.49 0.66 -9.10
C PHE A 104 -0.69 0.10 -8.30
N MET A 105 -1.07 0.72 -7.18
CA MET A 105 -2.22 0.30 -6.36
C MET A 105 -3.53 0.35 -7.15
N GLN A 106 -3.70 1.32 -8.05
CA GLN A 106 -4.86 1.40 -8.96
C GLN A 106 -4.90 0.26 -9.99
N ARG A 107 -3.74 -0.29 -10.36
CA ARG A 107 -3.62 -1.43 -11.28
C ARG A 107 -3.72 -2.77 -10.57
N LEU A 108 -3.64 -2.84 -9.24
CA LEU A 108 -3.71 -4.10 -8.52
C LEU A 108 -4.96 -4.94 -8.84
N PRO A 109 -6.18 -4.36 -8.94
CA PRO A 109 -7.36 -5.13 -9.33
C PRO A 109 -7.23 -5.82 -10.70
N THR A 110 -6.48 -5.24 -11.66
CA THR A 110 -6.27 -5.86 -12.98
C THR A 110 -5.14 -6.89 -12.98
N LEU A 111 -4.30 -6.91 -11.93
CA LEU A 111 -3.13 -7.78 -11.81
C LEU A 111 -3.37 -8.99 -10.88
N THR A 112 -4.52 -9.05 -10.23
CA THR A 112 -4.83 -10.04 -9.18
C THR A 112 -6.24 -10.60 -9.36
N ARG A 113 -6.55 -11.69 -8.66
CA ARG A 113 -7.84 -12.40 -8.78
C ARG A 113 -8.93 -11.84 -7.86
N CYS A 114 -8.58 -10.87 -7.02
CA CYS A 114 -9.48 -10.27 -6.03
C CYS A 114 -9.67 -8.80 -6.35
N LEU A 115 -10.84 -8.24 -6.01
CA LEU A 115 -10.98 -6.79 -5.94
C LEU A 115 -10.08 -6.26 -4.82
N VAL A 116 -9.41 -5.15 -5.07
CA VAL A 116 -8.44 -4.55 -4.15
C VAL A 116 -8.77 -3.08 -3.99
N ASP A 117 -8.98 -2.66 -2.75
CA ASP A 117 -9.11 -1.25 -2.40
C ASP A 117 -7.85 -0.78 -1.68
N TYR A 118 -7.64 0.53 -1.63
CA TYR A 118 -6.55 1.11 -0.87
C TYR A 118 -6.94 2.45 -0.24
N VAL A 119 -6.36 2.73 0.92
CA VAL A 119 -6.36 4.04 1.59
C VAL A 119 -4.90 4.42 1.81
N GLY A 120 -4.46 5.44 1.09
CA GLY A 120 -3.14 6.02 1.22
C GLY A 120 -3.21 7.39 1.87
N ARG A 121 -2.34 7.66 2.85
CA ARG A 121 -2.19 9.03 3.35
C ARG A 121 -1.24 9.81 2.45
N LEU A 122 -1.71 10.94 1.93
CA LEU A 122 -0.90 11.81 1.07
C LEU A 122 -0.39 13.03 1.83
N LYS A 123 0.71 13.61 1.36
CA LYS A 123 1.12 14.95 1.80
C LYS A 123 0.17 16.01 1.24
N CYS A 124 -0.02 17.12 1.94
CA CYS A 124 -0.98 18.16 1.54
C CYS A 124 -0.54 18.99 0.32
N ASP A 125 0.72 18.90 -0.09
CA ASP A 125 1.32 19.64 -1.20
C ASP A 125 1.23 18.91 -2.54
N VAL A 126 0.75 17.67 -2.55
CA VAL A 126 0.55 16.89 -3.79
C VAL A 126 -0.54 17.51 -4.65
N ILE A 127 -0.36 17.45 -5.97
CA ILE A 127 -1.39 17.85 -6.93
C ILE A 127 -2.27 16.65 -7.19
N VAL A 128 -3.56 16.83 -6.96
CA VAL A 128 -4.59 15.81 -7.21
C VAL A 128 -5.53 16.29 -8.30
N ARG A 129 -6.00 15.36 -9.10
CA ARG A 129 -7.19 15.52 -9.92
C ARG A 129 -8.18 14.43 -9.60
N THR A 130 -9.38 14.91 -9.38
CA THR A 130 -10.58 14.16 -9.05
C THR A 130 -11.65 14.62 -10.03
N ASP A 131 -12.82 13.99 -10.00
CA ASP A 131 -13.94 14.43 -10.84
C ASP A 131 -14.38 15.87 -10.48
N ASP A 132 -14.25 16.26 -9.20
CA ASP A 132 -14.77 17.52 -8.66
C ASP A 132 -13.70 18.56 -8.29
N PHE A 133 -12.42 18.22 -8.36
CA PHE A 133 -11.32 19.07 -7.91
C PHE A 133 -10.03 18.78 -8.67
N ARG A 134 -9.35 19.86 -9.07
CA ARG A 134 -8.00 19.84 -9.64
C ARG A 134 -7.15 20.90 -8.96
N GLY A 135 -6.05 20.49 -8.34
CA GLY A 135 -5.13 21.42 -7.68
C GLY A 135 -4.32 20.76 -6.58
N ARG A 136 -3.63 21.58 -5.76
CA ARG A 136 -2.94 21.08 -4.57
C ARG A 136 -3.94 20.59 -3.55
N LEU A 137 -3.68 19.45 -2.91
CA LEU A 137 -4.58 18.83 -1.93
C LEU A 137 -4.90 19.79 -0.76
N ARG A 138 -3.98 20.66 -0.35
CA ARG A 138 -4.22 21.71 0.66
C ARG A 138 -5.36 22.67 0.28
N GLY A 139 -5.57 22.90 -1.01
CA GLY A 139 -6.67 23.73 -1.52
C GLY A 139 -7.98 22.97 -1.70
N HIS A 140 -8.00 21.66 -1.47
CA HIS A 140 -9.20 20.85 -1.57
C HIS A 140 -10.16 21.21 -0.42
N PRO A 141 -11.46 21.46 -0.68
CA PRO A 141 -12.45 21.87 0.33
C PRO A 141 -12.87 20.71 1.27
N LEU A 142 -11.93 19.89 1.72
CA LEU A 142 -12.18 18.87 2.74
C LEU A 142 -12.29 19.53 4.11
N ARG A 143 -13.53 19.67 4.59
CA ARG A 143 -13.79 20.06 5.99
C ARG A 143 -13.31 18.94 6.92
N LYS A 144 -12.82 19.31 8.11
CA LYS A 144 -12.44 18.37 9.18
C LYS A 144 -13.59 17.36 9.40
N ASN A 145 -13.25 16.07 9.53
CA ASN A 145 -14.19 14.94 9.69
C ASN A 145 -15.08 14.61 8.48
N ARG A 146 -14.68 14.98 7.26
CA ARG A 146 -15.33 14.53 6.02
C ARG A 146 -14.40 13.62 5.21
N THR A 147 -14.99 12.59 4.61
CA THR A 147 -14.34 11.70 3.65
C THR A 147 -14.80 12.10 2.26
N ALA A 148 -13.88 12.31 1.31
CA ALA A 148 -14.20 12.38 -0.10
C ALA A 148 -13.74 11.08 -0.75
N THR A 149 -14.66 10.36 -1.37
CA THR A 149 -14.34 9.21 -2.23
C THR A 149 -14.06 9.76 -3.61
N THR A 150 -12.84 9.56 -4.12
CA THR A 150 -12.46 10.07 -5.44
C THR A 150 -11.70 9.03 -6.23
N SER A 151 -11.94 9.01 -7.55
CA SER A 151 -11.00 8.48 -8.53
C SER A 151 -9.77 9.39 -8.56
N LEU A 152 -8.76 9.08 -7.76
CA LEU A 152 -7.58 9.94 -7.60
C LEU A 152 -6.65 9.79 -8.82
N VAL A 153 -6.49 10.83 -9.64
CA VAL A 153 -5.40 10.92 -10.61
C VAL A 153 -4.32 11.84 -10.05
N LEU A 154 -3.11 11.34 -9.91
CA LEU A 154 -1.96 12.11 -9.42
C LEU A 154 -1.18 12.66 -10.61
N PHE A 155 -0.62 13.85 -10.42
CA PHE A 155 0.29 14.45 -11.39
C PHE A 155 1.67 14.64 -10.77
N ARG A 156 2.70 14.26 -11.52
CA ARG A 156 4.09 14.67 -11.29
C ARG A 156 4.15 16.20 -11.19
N GLY A 157 4.65 16.69 -10.05
CA GLY A 157 5.09 18.08 -9.96
C GLY A 157 6.19 18.30 -11.00
N ALA A 158 5.87 19.03 -12.07
CA ALA A 158 6.89 19.50 -13.00
C ALA A 158 7.88 20.35 -12.21
N GLN A 159 9.15 19.93 -12.20
CA GLN A 159 10.25 20.83 -11.88
C GLN A 159 10.24 21.95 -12.93
N HIS A 160 10.33 23.19 -12.44
CA HIS A 160 10.51 24.43 -13.20
C HIS A 160 9.38 24.84 -14.16
N ALA A 161 8.42 25.62 -13.65
CA ALA A 161 7.98 26.81 -14.37
C ALA A 161 8.94 27.94 -14.00
N GLN A 162 10.01 28.11 -14.78
CA GLN A 162 10.68 29.41 -14.85
C GLN A 162 9.79 30.30 -15.72
N THR A 163 9.46 31.46 -15.15
CA THR A 163 8.83 32.60 -15.82
C THR A 163 9.87 33.31 -16.66
#